data_AF-F9WU33-F1
#
_entry.id   AF-F9WU33-F1
#
_cell.length_a   1.000
_cell.length_b   1.000
_cell.length_c   1.000
_cell.angle_alpha   90.00
_cell.angle_beta   90.00
_cell.angle_gamma   90.00
#
_symmetry.space_group_name_H-M   'P 1'
#
loop_
_entity.id
_entity.type
_entity.pdbx_description
1 polymer ?
#
loop_
_entity_poly.entity_id
_entity_poly.type
_entity_poly.pdbx_seq_one_letter_code
_entity_poly.pdbx_strand_id
1 'polypeptide(L)'
;MVCAWRSAVLLLAAALCLGVCPARGAATRTVSDSDPEDGAPQWECWWLSAWLGALRELKSLNKFYVLYFQDIQSVYRAYVTMLSDDEEVRNRKDVRRTRAAVQHIVDEVRASGGRLGEVFKTFYDVLVLWHKQFMHDHGPDAGKCKLPRHEGNLSRDAGFADRLDALRDETDELLRVSEQHGVRYYDRYTERLHELYRLAREEDEFFTLRKQMREATRSVRKAQAAAEKQKHELGDRVLVGCEVERKLSVVREIFLALRHVAADVVNREAALQERVAALRNSNAAPETLVAVTDTRDTQRMAEQAEREARAAYNDLMLFIRGGNQSALHDQLGYSEEIAVG
;
A
#
# COMPACT_ATOMS: atom_id res chain seq x y z
N MET A 1 -28.78 24.75 -36.36
CA MET A 1 -27.82 24.01 -35.50
C MET A 1 -28.53 23.69 -34.20
N VAL A 2 -29.03 22.46 -34.12
CA VAL A 2 -29.93 21.95 -33.10
C VAL A 2 -29.27 20.68 -32.55
N CYS A 3 -29.54 20.36 -31.29
CA CYS A 3 -29.13 19.16 -30.54
C CYS A 3 -27.78 19.21 -29.80
N ALA A 4 -27.68 20.12 -28.85
CA ALA A 4 -26.93 19.86 -27.61
C ALA A 4 -27.75 20.43 -26.45
N TRP A 5 -28.89 19.81 -26.10
CA TRP A 5 -29.70 20.14 -24.90
C TRP A 5 -30.80 19.07 -24.71
N ARG A 6 -30.43 17.80 -24.51
CA ARG A 6 -31.39 16.74 -24.12
C ARG A 6 -30.88 15.68 -23.13
N SER A 7 -29.65 15.76 -22.63
CA SER A 7 -29.08 14.65 -21.82
C SER A 7 -29.01 14.90 -20.31
N ALA A 8 -29.62 15.95 -19.77
CA ALA A 8 -29.47 16.33 -18.35
C ALA A 8 -30.74 16.20 -17.49
N VAL A 9 -31.85 15.64 -17.99
CA VAL A 9 -33.14 15.62 -17.26
C VAL A 9 -33.60 14.20 -16.84
N LEU A 10 -32.89 13.14 -17.23
CA LEU A 10 -33.30 11.76 -16.89
C LEU A 10 -32.64 11.13 -15.65
N LEU A 11 -31.82 11.89 -14.90
CA LEU A 11 -31.13 11.37 -13.70
C LEU A 11 -31.64 11.93 -12.36
N LEU A 12 -32.73 12.71 -12.34
CA LEU A 12 -33.25 13.34 -11.11
C LEU A 12 -34.71 13.01 -10.78
N ALA A 13 -35.36 12.10 -11.52
CA ALA A 13 -36.75 11.71 -11.27
C ALA A 13 -36.93 10.34 -10.57
N ALA A 14 -35.84 9.61 -10.26
CA ALA A 14 -35.94 8.29 -9.63
C ALA A 14 -35.67 8.29 -8.11
N ALA A 15 -35.43 9.45 -7.49
CA ALA A 15 -35.00 9.55 -6.09
C ALA A 15 -36.04 10.12 -5.10
N LEU A 16 -37.28 10.43 -5.53
CA LEU A 16 -38.24 11.15 -4.67
C LEU A 16 -39.68 10.58 -4.67
N CYS A 17 -39.85 9.26 -4.78
CA CYS A 17 -41.14 8.60 -4.51
C CYS A 17 -41.06 7.49 -3.44
N LEU A 18 -40.11 7.58 -2.51
CA LEU A 18 -40.13 6.79 -1.26
C LEU A 18 -40.77 7.61 -0.16
N GLY A 19 -42.09 7.70 -0.20
CA GLY A 19 -42.93 8.34 0.80
C GLY A 19 -44.05 7.41 1.25
N VAL A 20 -43.78 6.66 2.32
CA VAL A 20 -44.72 6.20 3.37
C VAL A 20 -46.03 5.54 2.91
N CYS A 21 -46.10 4.22 3.11
CA CYS A 21 -47.32 3.54 3.59
C CYS A 21 -46.95 2.30 4.42
N PRO A 22 -47.71 1.99 5.49
CA PRO A 22 -47.24 1.20 6.64
C PRO A 22 -47.29 -0.30 6.39
N ALA A 23 -46.52 -1.02 7.23
CA ALA A 23 -46.57 -2.47 7.37
C ALA A 23 -47.99 -2.96 7.72
N ARG A 24 -48.51 -3.93 6.94
CA ARG A 24 -49.20 -5.14 7.44
C ARG A 24 -49.70 -5.99 6.27
N GLY A 25 -49.39 -7.28 6.34
CA GLY A 25 -50.00 -8.29 5.50
C GLY A 25 -49.16 -9.55 5.58
N ALA A 26 -49.43 -10.40 6.58
CA ALA A 26 -49.05 -11.79 6.50
C ALA A 26 -49.66 -12.33 5.20
N ALA A 27 -48.82 -12.65 4.21
CA ALA A 27 -49.28 -13.29 2.99
C ALA A 27 -49.62 -14.75 3.32
N THR A 28 -50.83 -14.96 3.82
CA THR A 28 -51.51 -16.25 3.71
C THR A 28 -51.48 -16.66 2.25
N ARG A 29 -50.85 -17.80 1.97
CA ARG A 29 -50.98 -18.57 0.73
C ARG A 29 -52.48 -18.81 0.48
N THR A 30 -53.12 -17.93 -0.27
CA THR A 30 -54.41 -18.23 -0.89
C THR A 30 -54.11 -18.85 -2.23
N VAL A 31 -54.15 -20.18 -2.27
CA VAL A 31 -54.37 -20.92 -3.52
C VAL A 31 -55.73 -20.46 -4.01
N SER A 32 -55.74 -19.71 -5.11
CA SER A 32 -56.98 -19.34 -5.78
C SER A 32 -57.51 -20.61 -6.45
N ASP A 33 -58.59 -21.17 -5.91
CA ASP A 33 -59.46 -22.09 -6.62
C ASP A 33 -60.04 -21.33 -7.83
N SER A 34 -59.60 -21.71 -9.01
CA SER A 34 -60.25 -21.40 -10.27
C SER A 34 -60.37 -22.70 -11.03
N ASP A 35 -61.60 -23.02 -11.45
CA ASP A 35 -62.02 -24.25 -12.10
C ASP A 35 -61.14 -24.67 -13.30
N PRO A 36 -61.06 -25.98 -13.60
CA PRO A 36 -60.12 -26.55 -14.56
C PRO A 36 -60.67 -26.47 -15.99
N GLU A 37 -60.55 -25.31 -16.64
CA GLU A 37 -60.69 -25.25 -18.10
C GLU A 37 -59.32 -25.44 -18.76
N ASP A 38 -59.15 -26.62 -19.37
CA ASP A 38 -58.04 -27.05 -20.22
C ASP A 38 -56.64 -26.97 -19.58
N GLY A 39 -56.52 -27.57 -18.39
CA GLY A 39 -55.29 -27.61 -17.61
C GLY A 39 -54.34 -28.73 -18.04
N ALA A 40 -53.07 -28.40 -18.23
CA ALA A 40 -51.97 -29.36 -18.03
C ALA A 40 -52.19 -30.18 -16.74
N PRO A 41 -51.71 -31.42 -16.63
CA PRO A 41 -51.84 -32.13 -15.37
C PRO A 41 -51.17 -31.28 -14.26
N GLN A 42 -51.85 -31.23 -13.12
CA GLN A 42 -51.58 -30.25 -12.07
C GLN A 42 -50.15 -30.33 -11.55
N TRP A 43 -49.53 -31.50 -11.69
CA TRP A 43 -48.20 -31.80 -11.17
C TRP A 43 -47.06 -31.30 -12.08
N GLU A 44 -47.22 -31.22 -13.41
CA GLU A 44 -46.19 -30.65 -14.29
C GLU A 44 -45.99 -29.17 -14.00
N CYS A 45 -47.08 -28.45 -13.72
CA CYS A 45 -47.01 -27.05 -13.33
C CYS A 45 -46.38 -26.87 -11.95
N TRP A 46 -46.61 -27.80 -11.02
CA TRP A 46 -45.92 -27.82 -9.73
C TRP A 46 -44.42 -28.10 -9.89
N TRP A 47 -44.05 -29.07 -10.74
CA TRP A 47 -42.65 -29.37 -11.04
C TRP A 47 -41.93 -28.15 -11.62
N LEU A 48 -42.55 -27.47 -12.60
CA LEU A 48 -41.98 -26.25 -13.18
C LEU A 48 -41.86 -25.13 -12.14
N SER A 49 -42.83 -24.98 -11.24
CA SER A 49 -42.76 -24.00 -10.17
C SER A 49 -41.61 -24.29 -9.19
N ALA A 50 -41.43 -25.54 -8.78
CA ALA A 50 -40.33 -25.97 -7.91
C ALA A 50 -38.97 -25.78 -8.58
N TRP A 51 -38.84 -26.17 -9.86
CA TRP A 51 -37.64 -25.91 -10.66
C TRP A 51 -37.31 -24.42 -10.75
N LEU A 52 -38.32 -23.58 -10.97
CA LEU A 52 -38.15 -22.13 -11.03
C LEU A 52 -37.68 -21.56 -9.68
N GLY A 53 -38.20 -22.09 -8.56
CA GLY A 53 -37.78 -21.78 -7.20
C GLY A 53 -36.30 -22.08 -6.97
N ALA A 54 -35.87 -23.32 -7.26
CA ALA A 54 -34.47 -23.73 -7.14
C ALA A 54 -33.55 -22.89 -8.03
N LEU A 55 -33.94 -22.64 -9.29
CA LEU A 55 -33.16 -21.80 -10.21
C LEU A 55 -33.05 -20.35 -9.72
N ARG A 56 -34.10 -19.81 -9.08
CA ARG A 56 -34.11 -18.46 -8.51
C ARG A 56 -33.11 -18.36 -7.37
N GLU A 57 -33.16 -19.27 -6.41
CA GLU A 57 -32.23 -19.26 -5.27
C GLU A 57 -30.79 -19.45 -5.72
N LEU A 58 -30.55 -20.33 -6.70
CA LEU A 58 -29.22 -20.49 -7.29
C LEU A 58 -28.73 -19.20 -7.97
N LYS A 59 -29.58 -18.53 -8.75
CA LYS A 59 -29.23 -17.23 -9.37
C LYS A 59 -28.96 -16.16 -8.32
N SER A 60 -29.71 -16.18 -7.21
CA SER A 60 -29.51 -15.28 -6.08
C SER A 60 -28.14 -15.52 -5.43
N LEU A 61 -27.83 -16.77 -5.08
CA LEU A 61 -26.52 -17.20 -4.55
C LEU A 61 -25.38 -16.82 -5.48
N ASN A 62 -25.52 -17.05 -6.79
CA ASN A 62 -24.49 -16.70 -7.75
C ASN A 62 -24.24 -15.18 -7.79
N LYS A 63 -25.29 -14.34 -7.69
CA LYS A 63 -25.11 -12.89 -7.56
C LYS A 63 -24.33 -12.52 -6.30
N PHE A 64 -24.64 -13.14 -5.17
CA PHE A 64 -23.91 -12.93 -3.92
C PHE A 64 -22.43 -13.34 -4.06
N TYR A 65 -22.17 -14.53 -4.58
CA TYR A 65 -20.83 -15.03 -4.86
C TYR A 65 -20.03 -14.06 -5.75
N VAL A 66 -20.61 -13.60 -6.86
CA VAL A 66 -19.95 -12.64 -7.77
C VAL A 66 -19.60 -11.34 -7.05
N LEU A 67 -20.51 -10.79 -6.23
CA LEU A 67 -20.25 -9.57 -5.46
C LEU A 67 -19.08 -9.76 -4.48
N TYR A 68 -19.04 -10.89 -3.77
CA TYR A 68 -17.95 -11.18 -2.84
C TYR A 68 -16.62 -11.45 -3.54
N PHE A 69 -16.64 -12.12 -4.68
CA PHE A 69 -15.43 -12.35 -5.46
C PHE A 69 -14.87 -11.03 -6.03
N GLN A 70 -15.73 -10.12 -6.48
CA GLN A 70 -15.34 -8.77 -6.91
C GLN A 70 -14.72 -7.96 -5.76
N ASP A 71 -15.28 -8.04 -4.55
CA ASP A 71 -14.72 -7.41 -3.35
C ASP A 71 -13.31 -7.92 -3.05
N ILE A 72 -13.10 -9.24 -3.07
CA ILE A 72 -11.78 -9.86 -2.90
C ILE A 72 -10.78 -9.39 -3.96
N GLN A 73 -11.19 -9.36 -5.23
CA GLN A 73 -10.35 -8.85 -6.31
C GLN A 73 -9.97 -7.39 -6.11
N SER A 74 -10.90 -6.55 -5.66
CA SER A 74 -10.65 -5.15 -5.35
C SER A 74 -9.62 -5.01 -4.23
N VAL A 75 -9.79 -5.75 -3.13
CA VAL A 75 -8.84 -5.79 -2.00
C VAL A 75 -7.45 -6.23 -2.47
N TYR A 76 -7.38 -7.28 -3.30
CA TYR A 76 -6.10 -7.75 -3.84
C TYR A 76 -5.44 -6.73 -4.76
N ARG A 77 -6.19 -6.08 -5.66
CA ARG A 77 -5.63 -5.05 -6.55
C ARG A 77 -5.08 -3.87 -5.74
N ALA A 78 -5.84 -3.38 -4.76
CA ALA A 78 -5.39 -2.33 -3.85
C ALA A 78 -4.13 -2.73 -3.08
N TYR A 79 -4.06 -3.99 -2.64
CA TYR A 79 -2.86 -4.55 -2.01
C TYR A 79 -1.65 -4.54 -2.94
N VAL A 80 -1.80 -5.04 -4.18
CA VAL A 80 -0.70 -5.08 -5.16
C VAL A 80 -0.23 -3.68 -5.53
N THR A 81 -1.16 -2.74 -5.76
CA THR A 81 -0.83 -1.33 -6.06
C THR A 81 -0.09 -0.67 -4.89
N MET A 82 -0.48 -0.91 -3.65
CA MET A 82 0.25 -0.38 -2.49
C MET A 82 1.70 -0.90 -2.42
N LEU A 83 1.97 -2.12 -2.93
CA LEU A 83 3.30 -2.72 -2.92
C LEU A 83 4.19 -2.24 -4.09
N SER A 84 3.66 -1.52 -5.08
CA SER A 84 4.46 -1.01 -6.19
C SER A 84 5.21 0.28 -5.88
N ASP A 85 4.93 0.93 -4.75
CA ASP A 85 5.38 2.31 -4.51
C ASP A 85 6.85 2.45 -4.06
N ASP A 86 7.37 1.53 -3.24
CA ASP A 86 8.77 1.60 -2.75
C ASP A 86 9.41 0.21 -2.60
N GLU A 87 10.37 -0.10 -3.48
CA GLU A 87 11.05 -1.39 -3.52
C GLU A 87 11.92 -1.66 -2.28
N GLU A 88 12.56 -0.64 -1.70
CA GLU A 88 13.44 -0.80 -0.54
C GLU A 88 12.62 -1.14 0.71
N VAL A 89 11.51 -0.42 0.92
CA VAL A 89 10.56 -0.69 2.01
C VAL A 89 9.97 -2.09 1.85
N ARG A 90 9.57 -2.45 0.62
CA ARG A 90 9.00 -3.75 0.28
C ARG A 90 9.95 -4.92 0.56
N ASN A 91 11.26 -4.71 0.41
CA ASN A 91 12.29 -5.74 0.55
C ASN A 91 12.78 -5.93 2.00
N ARG A 92 12.31 -5.12 2.95
CA ARG A 92 12.60 -5.32 4.38
C ARG A 92 12.03 -6.66 4.89
N LYS A 93 12.77 -7.29 5.81
CA LYS A 93 12.54 -8.68 6.27
C LYS A 93 11.16 -8.89 6.89
N ASP A 94 10.71 -7.95 7.71
CA ASP A 94 9.42 -7.92 8.38
C ASP A 94 8.26 -7.76 7.38
N VAL A 95 8.39 -6.86 6.40
CA VAL A 95 7.42 -6.68 5.32
C VAL A 95 7.35 -7.94 4.45
N ARG A 96 8.49 -8.48 4.02
CA ARG A 96 8.56 -9.73 3.23
C ARG A 96 7.90 -10.92 3.94
N ARG A 97 8.18 -11.10 5.24
CA ARG A 97 7.59 -12.18 6.04
C ARG A 97 6.07 -12.05 6.10
N THR A 98 5.56 -10.84 6.33
CA THR A 98 4.12 -10.58 6.39
C THR A 98 3.46 -10.78 5.03
N ARG A 99 4.12 -10.40 3.94
CA ARG A 99 3.65 -10.62 2.56
C ARG A 99 3.55 -12.10 2.20
N ALA A 100 4.54 -12.91 2.57
CA ALA A 100 4.51 -14.35 2.31
C ALA A 100 3.29 -15.02 2.96
N ALA A 101 2.95 -14.61 4.20
CA ALA A 101 1.75 -15.09 4.87
C ALA A 101 0.45 -14.63 4.17
N VAL A 102 0.39 -13.40 3.67
CA VAL A 102 -0.76 -12.91 2.87
C VAL A 102 -0.91 -13.69 1.58
N GLN A 103 0.19 -13.99 0.88
CA GLN A 103 0.14 -14.67 -0.41
C GLN A 103 -0.54 -16.04 -0.29
N HIS A 104 -0.20 -16.80 0.75
CA HIS A 104 -0.86 -18.08 1.05
C HIS A 104 -2.39 -17.92 1.17
N ILE A 105 -2.85 -16.96 1.97
CA ILE A 105 -4.28 -16.71 2.19
C ILE A 105 -4.96 -16.27 0.88
N VAL A 106 -4.30 -15.44 0.07
CA VAL A 106 -4.83 -15.02 -1.24
C VAL A 106 -5.03 -16.23 -2.16
N ASP A 107 -4.06 -17.14 -2.19
CA ASP A 107 -4.11 -18.32 -3.04
C ASP A 107 -5.23 -19.27 -2.59
N GLU A 108 -5.41 -19.46 -1.29
CA GLU A 108 -6.52 -20.23 -0.71
C GLU A 108 -7.89 -19.62 -1.02
N VAL A 109 -8.06 -18.30 -0.83
CA VAL A 109 -9.31 -17.59 -1.16
C VAL A 109 -9.65 -17.75 -2.65
N ARG A 110 -8.65 -17.65 -3.53
CA ARG A 110 -8.87 -17.82 -4.97
C ARG A 110 -9.22 -19.25 -5.33
N ALA A 111 -8.54 -20.23 -4.75
CA ALA A 111 -8.81 -21.64 -4.99
C ALA A 111 -10.23 -22.01 -4.52
N SER A 112 -10.60 -21.60 -3.31
CA SER A 112 -11.94 -21.79 -2.75
C SER A 112 -13.01 -21.10 -3.59
N GLY A 113 -12.79 -19.82 -3.95
CA GLY A 113 -13.69 -19.10 -4.85
C GLY A 113 -13.85 -19.80 -6.20
N GLY A 114 -12.75 -20.28 -6.79
CA GLY A 114 -12.77 -21.03 -8.05
C GLY A 114 -13.61 -22.30 -7.98
N ARG A 115 -13.42 -23.11 -6.93
CA ARG A 115 -14.21 -24.33 -6.69
C ARG A 115 -15.68 -24.01 -6.48
N LEU A 116 -16.00 -22.99 -5.69
CA LEU A 116 -17.38 -22.57 -5.46
C LEU A 116 -18.06 -22.07 -6.75
N GLY A 117 -17.33 -21.34 -7.60
CA GLY A 117 -17.79 -20.92 -8.92
C GLY A 117 -18.08 -22.11 -9.85
N GLU A 118 -17.23 -23.13 -9.84
CA GLU A 118 -17.43 -24.37 -10.60
C GLU A 118 -18.65 -25.16 -10.10
N VAL A 119 -18.84 -25.24 -8.78
CA VAL A 119 -20.03 -25.86 -8.16
C VAL A 119 -21.29 -25.15 -8.61
N PHE A 120 -21.37 -23.81 -8.55
CA PHE A 120 -22.56 -23.08 -8.99
C PHE A 120 -22.84 -23.19 -10.48
N LYS A 121 -21.80 -23.18 -11.31
CA LYS A 121 -21.93 -23.44 -12.75
C LYS A 121 -22.53 -24.83 -12.98
N THR A 122 -22.01 -25.84 -12.29
CA THR A 122 -22.49 -27.21 -12.43
C THR A 122 -23.92 -27.38 -11.92
N PHE A 123 -24.28 -26.72 -10.82
CA PHE A 123 -25.66 -26.67 -10.30
C PHE A 123 -26.62 -26.10 -11.36
N TYR A 124 -26.22 -25.01 -12.00
CA TYR A 124 -27.01 -24.37 -13.05
C TYR A 124 -27.17 -25.28 -14.27
N ASP A 125 -26.08 -25.89 -14.73
CA ASP A 125 -26.09 -26.79 -15.88
C ASP A 125 -26.99 -28.00 -15.61
N VAL A 126 -26.92 -28.57 -14.40
CA VAL A 126 -27.79 -29.67 -13.97
C VAL A 126 -29.26 -29.28 -14.01
N LEU A 127 -29.65 -28.16 -13.39
CA LEU A 127 -31.04 -27.71 -13.38
C LEU A 127 -31.55 -27.41 -14.79
N VAL A 128 -30.74 -26.77 -15.64
CA VAL A 128 -31.12 -26.45 -17.02
C VAL A 128 -31.26 -27.70 -17.88
N LEU A 129 -30.36 -28.67 -17.74
CA LEU A 129 -30.43 -29.93 -18.46
C LEU A 129 -31.66 -30.74 -18.04
N TRP A 130 -31.95 -30.79 -16.73
CA TRP A 130 -33.10 -31.51 -16.23
C TRP A 130 -34.41 -30.88 -16.73
N HIS A 131 -34.51 -29.55 -16.72
CA HIS A 131 -35.65 -28.85 -17.32
C HIS A 131 -35.80 -29.10 -18.82
N LYS A 132 -34.71 -29.10 -19.58
CA LYS A 132 -34.78 -29.42 -21.03
C LYS A 132 -35.33 -30.83 -21.26
N GLN A 133 -34.90 -31.80 -20.45
CA GLN A 133 -35.39 -33.16 -20.53
C GLN A 133 -36.87 -33.24 -20.13
N PHE A 134 -37.23 -32.59 -19.02
CA PHE A 134 -38.62 -32.52 -18.57
C PHE A 134 -39.53 -31.91 -19.63
N MET A 135 -39.12 -30.80 -20.25
CA MET A 135 -39.88 -30.16 -21.33
C MET A 135 -39.92 -31.00 -22.62
N HIS A 136 -38.95 -31.87 -22.85
CA HIS A 136 -39.01 -32.83 -23.94
C HIS A 136 -40.08 -33.89 -23.70
N ASP A 137 -40.14 -34.42 -22.47
CA ASP A 137 -41.05 -35.50 -22.09
C ASP A 137 -42.49 -34.99 -21.82
N HIS A 138 -42.66 -33.75 -21.34
CA HIS A 138 -43.93 -33.18 -20.86
C HIS A 138 -44.33 -31.85 -21.53
N GLY A 139 -43.62 -31.42 -22.58
CA GLY A 139 -43.76 -30.09 -23.19
C GLY A 139 -45.17 -29.66 -23.59
N PRO A 140 -46.01 -30.52 -24.20
CA PRO A 140 -47.38 -30.14 -24.60
C PRO A 140 -48.26 -29.66 -23.44
N ASP A 141 -48.03 -30.21 -22.24
CA ASP A 141 -48.80 -29.88 -21.05
C ASP A 141 -48.07 -28.85 -20.19
N ALA A 142 -46.79 -29.09 -19.88
CA ALA A 142 -45.95 -28.15 -19.15
C ALA A 142 -45.92 -26.74 -19.78
N GLY A 143 -46.02 -26.64 -21.12
CA GLY A 143 -46.07 -25.38 -21.85
C GLY A 143 -47.33 -24.53 -21.59
N LYS A 144 -48.41 -25.11 -21.06
CA LYS A 144 -49.66 -24.41 -20.72
C LYS A 144 -49.63 -23.81 -19.31
N CYS A 145 -48.61 -24.13 -18.51
CA CYS A 145 -48.52 -23.71 -17.12
C CYS A 145 -48.39 -22.19 -16.99
N LYS A 146 -49.26 -21.57 -16.19
CA LYS A 146 -49.15 -20.16 -15.79
C LYS A 146 -48.16 -20.06 -14.64
N LEU A 147 -46.89 -19.85 -14.95
CA LEU A 147 -45.86 -19.68 -13.94
C LEU A 147 -45.95 -18.29 -13.32
N PRO A 148 -45.89 -18.19 -11.99
CA PRO A 148 -45.94 -16.90 -11.33
C PRO A 148 -44.72 -16.06 -11.70
N ARG A 149 -44.93 -14.77 -11.99
CA ARG A 149 -43.82 -13.81 -12.09
C ARG A 149 -43.25 -13.63 -10.69
N HIS A 150 -42.01 -14.05 -10.50
CA HIS A 150 -41.33 -13.92 -9.20
C HIS A 150 -40.32 -12.79 -9.28
N GLU A 151 -40.64 -11.67 -8.62
CA GLU A 151 -39.70 -10.58 -8.34
C GLU A 151 -38.72 -11.07 -7.28
N GLY A 152 -37.52 -11.47 -7.70
CA GLY A 152 -36.46 -11.90 -6.80
C GLY A 152 -35.96 -10.74 -5.96
N ASN A 153 -36.55 -10.52 -4.79
CA ASN A 153 -36.02 -9.58 -3.82
C ASN A 153 -34.75 -10.18 -3.17
N LEU A 154 -33.60 -9.63 -3.55
CA LEU A 154 -32.33 -9.89 -2.89
C LEU A 154 -32.38 -9.28 -1.48
N SER A 155 -32.90 -10.02 -0.50
CA SER A 155 -32.75 -9.62 0.91
C SER A 155 -31.27 -9.54 1.27
N ARG A 156 -30.76 -8.33 1.55
CA ARG A 156 -29.33 -8.14 1.85
C ARG A 156 -28.90 -8.71 3.21
N ASP A 157 -29.87 -9.11 4.03
CA ASP A 157 -29.64 -9.46 5.43
C ASP A 157 -29.35 -10.94 5.65
N ALA A 158 -29.74 -11.82 4.71
CA ALA A 158 -29.47 -13.26 4.80
C ALA A 158 -28.03 -13.61 4.39
N GLY A 159 -27.36 -14.40 5.23
CA GLY A 159 -25.99 -14.88 4.98
C GLY A 159 -25.91 -15.90 3.85
N PHE A 160 -24.70 -16.30 3.48
CA PHE A 160 -24.50 -17.32 2.44
C PHE A 160 -25.11 -18.67 2.82
N ALA A 161 -24.84 -19.14 4.04
CA ALA A 161 -25.38 -20.40 4.56
C ALA A 161 -26.92 -20.42 4.50
N ASP A 162 -27.58 -19.37 4.99
CA ASP A 162 -29.05 -19.25 4.95
C ASP A 162 -29.61 -19.37 3.53
N ARG A 163 -28.91 -18.79 2.55
CA ARG A 163 -29.30 -18.85 1.14
C ARG A 163 -29.03 -20.20 0.51
N LEU A 164 -27.94 -20.86 0.91
CA LEU A 164 -27.64 -22.22 0.49
C LEU A 164 -28.69 -23.20 1.04
N ASP A 165 -29.16 -22.97 2.26
CA ASP A 165 -30.26 -23.74 2.87
C ASP A 165 -31.59 -23.47 2.15
N ALA A 166 -31.89 -22.22 1.79
CA ALA A 166 -33.06 -21.92 0.95
C ALA A 166 -33.01 -22.57 -0.44
N LEU A 167 -31.82 -22.63 -1.08
CA LEU A 167 -31.64 -23.36 -2.33
C LEU A 167 -31.90 -24.86 -2.13
N ARG A 168 -31.44 -25.43 -1.00
CA ARG A 168 -31.70 -26.82 -0.67
C ARG A 168 -33.18 -27.08 -0.49
N ASP A 169 -33.90 -26.26 0.27
CA ASP A 169 -35.34 -26.45 0.49
C ASP A 169 -36.13 -26.45 -0.83
N GLU A 170 -35.83 -25.50 -1.73
CA GLU A 170 -36.46 -25.44 -3.06
C GLU A 170 -36.04 -26.62 -3.96
N THR A 171 -34.81 -27.11 -3.81
CA THR A 171 -34.34 -28.30 -4.53
C THR A 171 -34.99 -29.58 -3.98
N ASP A 172 -35.13 -29.72 -2.68
CA ASP A 172 -35.77 -30.87 -2.02
C ASP A 172 -37.25 -30.95 -2.41
N GLU A 173 -37.94 -29.82 -2.58
CA GLU A 173 -39.29 -29.78 -3.14
C GLU A 173 -39.33 -30.26 -4.60
N LEU A 174 -38.37 -29.83 -5.43
CA LEU A 174 -38.23 -30.34 -6.81
C LEU A 174 -37.98 -31.85 -6.83
N LEU A 175 -37.11 -32.36 -5.95
CA LEU A 175 -36.82 -33.78 -5.82
C LEU A 175 -38.06 -34.55 -5.38
N ARG A 176 -38.80 -34.06 -4.38
CA ARG A 176 -40.02 -34.67 -3.87
C ARG A 176 -41.09 -34.82 -4.95
N VAL A 177 -41.36 -33.76 -5.72
CA VAL A 177 -42.31 -33.81 -6.85
C VAL A 177 -41.81 -34.76 -7.93
N SER A 178 -40.50 -34.77 -8.21
CA SER A 178 -39.91 -35.65 -9.21
C SER A 178 -40.03 -37.13 -8.85
N GLU A 179 -39.80 -37.47 -7.59
CA GLU A 179 -39.93 -38.84 -7.06
C GLU A 179 -41.38 -39.31 -7.15
N GLN A 180 -42.30 -38.50 -6.63
CA GLN A 180 -43.73 -38.81 -6.56
C GLN A 180 -44.34 -39.11 -7.94
N HIS A 181 -43.84 -38.47 -8.99
CA HIS A 181 -44.36 -38.57 -10.35
C HIS A 181 -43.44 -39.35 -11.30
N GLY A 182 -42.38 -39.99 -10.80
CA GLY A 182 -41.51 -40.86 -11.60
C GLY A 182 -40.77 -40.12 -12.72
N VAL A 183 -40.35 -38.87 -12.48
CA VAL A 183 -39.65 -38.06 -13.47
C VAL A 183 -38.35 -38.74 -13.91
N ARG A 184 -38.13 -38.78 -15.22
CA ARG A 184 -36.99 -39.45 -15.81
C ARG A 184 -35.66 -38.94 -15.25
N TYR A 185 -34.75 -39.87 -14.95
CA TYR A 185 -33.42 -39.63 -14.38
C TYR A 185 -33.41 -39.01 -12.98
N TYR A 186 -34.52 -39.11 -12.22
CA TYR A 186 -34.61 -38.66 -10.84
C TYR A 186 -33.40 -39.07 -9.99
N ASP A 187 -33.05 -40.35 -9.94
CA ASP A 187 -31.93 -40.85 -9.10
C ASP A 187 -30.61 -40.14 -9.44
N ARG A 188 -30.33 -40.00 -10.73
CA ARG A 188 -29.09 -39.36 -11.23
C ARG A 188 -29.02 -37.89 -10.84
N TYR A 189 -30.13 -37.16 -10.96
CA TYR A 189 -30.15 -35.74 -10.61
C TYR A 189 -30.16 -35.53 -9.10
N THR A 190 -30.83 -36.38 -8.34
CA THR A 190 -30.81 -36.40 -6.87
C THR A 190 -29.40 -36.56 -6.33
N GLU A 191 -28.69 -37.61 -6.77
CA GLU A 191 -27.30 -37.85 -6.36
C GLU A 191 -26.41 -36.63 -6.70
N ARG A 192 -26.55 -36.09 -7.91
CA ARG A 192 -25.74 -34.97 -8.37
C ARG A 192 -26.04 -33.68 -7.59
N LEU A 193 -27.29 -33.38 -7.30
CA LEU A 193 -27.69 -32.17 -6.59
C LEU A 193 -27.27 -32.22 -5.11
N HIS A 194 -27.42 -33.38 -4.45
CA HIS A 194 -26.91 -33.57 -3.09
C HIS A 194 -25.39 -33.40 -3.00
N GLU A 195 -24.64 -33.98 -3.94
CA GLU A 195 -23.19 -33.82 -3.99
C GLU A 195 -22.78 -32.37 -4.18
N LEU A 196 -23.46 -31.63 -5.08
CA LEU A 196 -23.18 -30.22 -5.29
C LEU A 196 -23.51 -29.36 -4.07
N TYR A 197 -24.57 -29.69 -3.32
CA TYR A 197 -24.88 -29.01 -2.06
C TYR A 197 -23.79 -29.28 -1.01
N ARG A 198 -23.33 -30.53 -0.87
CA ARG A 198 -22.23 -30.90 0.03
C ARG A 198 -20.97 -30.09 -0.29
N LEU A 199 -20.57 -30.06 -1.56
CA LEU A 199 -19.41 -29.29 -2.03
C LEU A 199 -19.58 -27.79 -1.78
N ALA A 200 -20.76 -27.22 -2.04
CA ALA A 200 -21.04 -25.80 -1.75
C ALA A 200 -20.95 -25.48 -0.26
N ARG A 201 -21.36 -26.42 0.62
CA ARG A 201 -21.32 -26.28 2.07
C ARG A 201 -19.90 -26.37 2.62
N GLU A 202 -19.06 -27.22 2.06
CA GLU A 202 -17.64 -27.32 2.42
C GLU A 202 -16.88 -26.02 2.13
N GLU A 203 -17.28 -25.31 1.08
CA GLU A 203 -16.71 -24.01 0.73
C GLU A 203 -17.29 -22.82 1.53
N ASP A 204 -18.07 -23.04 2.60
CA ASP A 204 -18.45 -21.98 3.54
C ASP A 204 -17.21 -21.32 4.19
N GLU A 205 -16.10 -22.07 4.25
CA GLU A 205 -14.78 -21.56 4.65
C GLU A 205 -14.32 -20.35 3.82
N PHE A 206 -14.79 -20.21 2.58
CA PHE A 206 -14.53 -19.04 1.72
C PHE A 206 -14.79 -17.71 2.43
N PHE A 207 -15.86 -17.63 3.23
CA PHE A 207 -16.23 -16.40 3.94
C PHE A 207 -15.28 -16.07 5.08
N THR A 208 -14.78 -17.11 5.76
CA THR A 208 -13.74 -17.00 6.78
C THR A 208 -12.41 -16.57 6.16
N LEU A 209 -11.99 -17.22 5.07
CA LEU A 209 -10.79 -16.90 4.32
C LEU A 209 -10.82 -15.46 3.77
N ARG A 210 -11.99 -14.99 3.31
CA ARG A 210 -12.17 -13.58 2.88
C ARG A 210 -11.89 -12.60 4.01
N LYS A 211 -12.39 -12.87 5.22
CA LYS A 211 -12.16 -12.03 6.39
C LYS A 211 -10.67 -12.02 6.76
N GLN A 212 -10.04 -13.19 6.79
CA GLN A 212 -8.61 -13.34 7.06
C GLN A 212 -7.75 -12.59 6.02
N MET A 213 -8.10 -12.67 4.73
CA MET A 213 -7.40 -11.95 3.68
C MET A 213 -7.43 -10.43 3.89
N ARG A 214 -8.59 -9.88 4.26
CA ARG A 214 -8.72 -8.44 4.57
C ARG A 214 -7.84 -8.05 5.77
N GLU A 215 -7.83 -8.85 6.82
CA GLU A 215 -7.03 -8.61 8.03
C GLU A 215 -5.52 -8.73 7.76
N ALA A 216 -5.12 -9.75 7.01
CA ALA A 216 -3.73 -9.98 6.63
C ALA A 216 -3.22 -8.86 5.71
N THR A 217 -4.04 -8.42 4.75
CA THR A 217 -3.73 -7.26 3.89
C THR A 217 -3.53 -5.98 4.69
N ARG A 218 -4.39 -5.70 5.68
CA ARG A 218 -4.21 -4.56 6.60
C ARG A 218 -2.92 -4.67 7.40
N SER A 219 -2.52 -5.89 7.78
CA SER A 219 -1.28 -6.12 8.53
C SER A 219 -0.05 -5.80 7.70
N VAL A 220 -0.03 -6.15 6.40
CA VAL A 220 1.04 -5.71 5.49
C VAL A 220 1.08 -4.20 5.36
N ARG A 221 -0.08 -3.54 5.21
CA ARG A 221 -0.15 -2.07 5.15
C ARG A 221 0.47 -1.43 6.39
N LYS A 222 0.19 -1.96 7.58
CA LYS A 222 0.80 -1.47 8.83
C LYS A 222 2.31 -1.70 8.86
N ALA A 223 2.78 -2.87 8.43
CA ALA A 223 4.21 -3.18 8.35
C ALA A 223 4.94 -2.24 7.38
N GLN A 224 4.33 -1.97 6.22
CA GLN A 224 4.88 -1.07 5.21
C GLN A 224 4.97 0.37 5.74
N ALA A 225 3.91 0.89 6.37
CA ALA A 225 3.94 2.23 6.97
C ALA A 225 5.01 2.35 8.08
N ALA A 226 5.19 1.30 8.89
CA ALA A 226 6.25 1.27 9.90
C ALA A 226 7.65 1.27 9.27
N ALA A 227 7.83 0.52 8.19
CA ALA A 227 9.08 0.45 7.44
C ALA A 227 9.40 1.77 6.71
N GLU A 228 8.41 2.45 6.13
CA GLU A 228 8.53 3.79 5.55
C GLU A 228 8.96 4.81 6.60
N LYS A 229 8.32 4.80 7.78
CA LYS A 229 8.69 5.67 8.89
C LYS A 229 10.15 5.46 9.30
N GLN A 230 10.60 4.21 9.43
CA GLN A 230 11.99 3.91 9.77
C GLN A 230 12.98 4.33 8.68
N LYS A 231 12.61 4.21 7.39
CA LYS A 231 13.42 4.70 6.28
C LYS A 231 13.60 6.22 6.37
N HIS A 232 12.53 6.96 6.65
CA HIS A 232 12.59 8.41 6.81
C HIS A 232 13.46 8.82 8.00
N GLU A 233 13.25 8.20 9.17
CA GLU A 233 14.07 8.46 10.37
C GLU A 233 15.57 8.17 10.16
N LEU A 234 15.91 7.12 9.39
CA LEU A 234 17.30 6.84 9.02
C LEU A 234 17.86 7.89 8.06
N GLY A 235 17.08 8.32 7.06
CA GLY A 235 17.46 9.39 6.15
C GLY A 235 17.77 10.69 6.89
N ASP A 236 16.90 11.09 7.83
CA ASP A 236 17.10 12.28 8.64
C ASP A 236 18.37 12.19 9.50
N ARG A 237 18.64 11.02 10.09
CA ARG A 237 19.88 10.79 10.87
C ARG A 237 21.13 10.88 10.01
N VAL A 238 21.10 10.35 8.78
CA VAL A 238 22.23 10.46 7.84
C VAL A 238 22.46 11.92 7.46
N LEU A 239 21.41 12.68 7.13
CA LEU A 239 21.53 14.10 6.82
C LEU A 239 22.12 14.91 7.98
N VAL A 240 21.66 14.66 9.20
CA VAL A 240 22.25 15.29 10.40
C VAL A 240 23.71 14.86 10.59
N GLY A 241 24.03 13.58 10.35
CA GLY A 241 25.40 13.06 10.40
C GLY A 241 26.34 13.77 9.42
N CYS A 242 25.91 13.94 8.16
CA CYS A 242 26.67 14.65 7.13
C CYS A 242 26.89 16.13 7.51
N GLU A 243 25.88 16.81 8.08
CA GLU A 243 26.00 18.19 8.53
C GLU A 243 26.97 18.32 9.73
N VAL A 244 26.95 17.36 10.65
CA VAL A 244 27.90 17.29 11.77
C VAL A 244 29.32 17.06 11.24
N GLU A 245 29.52 16.13 10.30
CA GLU A 245 30.81 15.88 9.67
C GLU A 245 31.35 17.13 8.96
N ARG A 246 30.51 17.83 8.20
CA ARG A 246 30.87 19.10 7.56
C ARG A 246 31.35 20.14 8.56
N LYS A 247 30.62 20.31 9.68
CA LYS A 247 31.01 21.24 10.75
C LYS A 247 32.31 20.83 11.44
N LEU A 248 32.50 19.54 11.70
CA LEU A 248 33.74 19.02 12.29
C LEU A 248 34.94 19.19 11.35
N SER A 249 34.73 19.09 10.03
CA SER A 249 35.78 19.38 9.05
C SER A 249 36.24 20.84 9.12
N VAL A 250 35.32 21.80 9.21
CA VAL A 250 35.68 23.22 9.39
C VAL A 250 36.46 23.44 10.68
N VAL A 251 36.03 22.83 11.79
CA VAL A 251 36.75 22.91 13.07
C VAL A 251 38.15 22.31 12.97
N ARG A 252 38.31 21.17 12.28
CA ARG A 252 39.61 20.56 12.02
C ARG A 252 40.53 21.51 11.25
N GLU A 253 40.04 22.16 10.20
CA GLU A 253 40.83 23.14 9.42
C GLU A 253 41.26 24.33 10.28
N ILE A 254 40.38 24.85 11.15
CA ILE A 254 40.73 25.92 12.09
C ILE A 254 41.86 25.48 13.03
N PHE A 255 41.79 24.27 13.60
CA PHE A 255 42.87 23.75 14.46
C PHE A 255 44.18 23.54 13.71
N LEU A 256 44.13 23.09 12.45
CA LEU A 256 45.32 22.97 11.61
C LEU A 256 45.94 24.35 11.34
N ALA A 257 45.13 25.35 10.99
CA ALA A 257 45.59 26.73 10.81
C ALA A 257 46.22 27.29 12.08
N LEU A 258 45.58 27.13 13.25
CA LEU A 258 46.14 27.54 14.54
C LEU A 258 47.48 26.86 14.85
N ARG A 259 47.62 25.57 14.51
CA ARG A 259 48.89 24.85 14.68
C ARG A 259 49.98 25.42 13.79
N HIS A 260 49.67 25.77 12.54
CA HIS A 260 50.63 26.41 11.64
C HIS A 260 51.07 27.78 12.15
N VAL A 261 50.12 28.61 12.61
CA VAL A 261 50.42 29.91 13.22
C VAL A 261 51.31 29.75 14.46
N ALA A 262 51.03 28.78 15.33
CA ALA A 262 51.85 28.54 16.52
C ALA A 262 53.28 28.12 16.16
N ALA A 263 53.45 27.26 15.15
CA ALA A 263 54.77 26.87 14.67
C ALA A 263 55.57 28.05 14.10
N ASP A 264 54.91 28.93 13.33
CA ASP A 264 55.53 30.15 12.79
C ASP A 264 55.96 31.11 13.89
N VAL A 265 55.16 31.28 14.95
CA VAL A 265 55.53 32.12 16.11
C VAL A 265 56.78 31.57 16.80
N VAL A 266 56.86 30.26 17.04
CA VAL A 266 58.02 29.62 17.66
C VAL A 266 59.28 29.76 16.79
N ASN A 267 59.16 29.56 15.47
CA ASN A 267 60.29 29.72 14.55
C ASN A 267 60.80 31.17 14.52
N ARG A 268 59.89 32.15 14.56
CA ARG A 268 60.24 33.58 14.61
C ARG A 268 60.86 33.96 15.96
N GLU A 269 60.38 33.40 17.07
CA GLU A 269 61.00 33.58 18.38
C GLU A 269 62.44 33.08 18.38
N ALA A 270 62.68 31.88 17.86
CA ALA A 270 64.03 31.31 17.77
C ALA A 270 64.96 32.20 16.93
N ALA A 271 64.50 32.70 15.78
CA ALA A 271 65.27 33.61 14.93
C ALA A 271 65.56 34.96 15.63
N LEU A 272 64.61 35.49 16.40
CA LEU A 272 64.83 36.71 17.19
C LEU A 272 65.83 36.48 18.33
N GLN A 273 65.75 35.34 19.02
CA GLN A 273 66.72 34.97 20.06
C GLN A 273 68.14 34.86 19.50
N GLU A 274 68.30 34.24 18.33
CA GLU A 274 69.59 34.13 17.64
C GLU A 274 70.16 35.52 17.28
N ARG A 275 69.30 36.42 16.75
CA ARG A 275 69.70 37.81 16.43
C ARG A 275 70.05 38.63 17.67
N VAL A 276 69.32 38.48 18.77
CA VAL A 276 69.64 39.13 20.05
C VAL A 276 70.97 38.60 20.61
N ALA A 277 71.25 37.31 20.48
CA ALA A 277 72.54 36.73 20.87
C ALA A 277 73.69 37.30 20.00
N ALA A 278 73.48 37.44 18.69
CA ALA A 278 74.46 38.07 17.80
C ALA A 278 74.75 39.53 18.19
N LEU A 279 73.72 40.31 18.53
CA LEU A 279 73.86 41.70 19.01
C LEU A 279 74.57 41.81 20.37
N ARG A 280 74.33 40.86 21.28
CA ARG A 280 75.09 40.78 22.55
C ARG A 280 76.56 40.49 22.31
N ASN A 281 76.86 39.60 21.37
CA ASN A 281 78.24 39.24 21.03
C ASN A 281 78.97 40.35 20.25
N SER A 282 78.27 41.16 19.46
CA SER A 282 78.86 42.32 18.76
C SER A 282 79.23 43.46 19.70
N ASN A 283 78.51 43.62 20.82
CA ASN A 283 78.83 44.61 21.86
C ASN A 283 79.88 44.11 22.88
N ALA A 284 80.39 42.88 22.72
CA ALA A 284 81.40 42.29 23.59
C ALA A 284 82.83 42.41 23.02
N ALA A 285 83.10 43.40 22.16
CA ALA A 285 84.46 43.74 21.75
C ALA A 285 85.11 44.67 22.81
N PRO A 286 86.31 44.33 23.34
CA PRO A 286 86.93 45.08 24.43
C PRO A 286 87.45 46.43 23.95
N GLU A 287 87.32 47.44 24.82
CA GLU A 287 87.88 48.79 24.68
C GLU A 287 89.35 48.74 24.24
N THR A 288 89.65 49.16 23.01
CA THR A 288 90.93 49.78 22.67
C THR A 288 90.76 50.69 21.46
N LEU A 289 91.55 51.77 21.46
CA LEU A 289 91.30 53.05 20.79
C LEU A 289 91.20 53.02 19.26
N VAL A 290 90.17 53.74 18.79
CA VAL A 290 89.97 54.42 17.49
C VAL A 290 90.03 53.54 16.22
N ALA A 291 88.86 53.03 15.86
CA ALA A 291 88.27 53.36 14.57
C ALA A 291 86.79 53.65 14.82
N VAL A 292 86.23 54.62 14.10
CA VAL A 292 84.77 54.84 14.04
C VAL A 292 84.16 53.55 13.48
N THR A 293 83.85 52.58 14.35
CA THR A 293 83.02 51.43 14.01
C THR A 293 81.65 52.01 13.74
N ASP A 294 81.22 51.86 12.49
CA ASP A 294 80.00 52.42 11.94
C ASP A 294 78.81 51.95 12.78
N THR A 295 78.42 52.76 13.78
CA THR A 295 77.22 52.53 14.59
C THR A 295 75.97 52.59 13.73
N ARG A 296 76.06 53.06 12.47
CA ARG A 296 74.93 53.00 11.54
C ARG A 296 74.56 51.57 11.20
N ASP A 297 75.48 50.61 11.11
CA ASP A 297 75.10 49.24 10.76
C ASP A 297 74.39 48.54 11.91
N THR A 298 74.88 48.66 13.15
CA THR A 298 74.18 48.15 14.35
C THR A 298 72.86 48.87 14.60
N GLN A 299 72.80 50.19 14.40
CA GLN A 299 71.58 50.97 14.55
C GLN A 299 70.56 50.67 13.44
N ARG A 300 71.01 50.44 12.20
CA ARG A 300 70.17 50.02 11.06
C ARG A 300 69.66 48.60 11.24
N MET A 301 70.46 47.69 11.77
CA MET A 301 70.03 46.33 12.15
C MET A 301 69.01 46.37 13.29
N ALA A 302 69.19 47.24 14.29
CA ALA A 302 68.23 47.41 15.39
C ALA A 302 66.90 48.03 14.90
N GLU A 303 66.95 49.09 14.09
CA GLU A 303 65.77 49.70 13.48
C GLU A 303 65.04 48.74 12.53
N GLN A 304 65.78 47.92 11.80
CA GLN A 304 65.19 46.89 10.94
C GLN A 304 64.53 45.78 11.76
N ALA A 305 65.17 45.33 12.85
CA ALA A 305 64.58 44.37 13.78
C ALA A 305 63.33 44.94 14.47
N GLU A 306 63.31 46.21 14.83
CA GLU A 306 62.12 46.87 15.38
C GLU A 306 61.00 46.95 14.34
N ARG A 307 61.31 47.33 13.09
CA ARG A 307 60.33 47.36 11.99
C ARG A 307 59.76 45.98 11.70
N GLU A 308 60.58 44.95 11.66
CA GLU A 308 60.14 43.56 11.45
C GLU A 308 59.31 43.04 12.63
N ALA A 309 59.70 43.34 13.88
CA ALA A 309 58.93 42.98 15.07
C ALA A 309 57.56 43.69 15.11
N ARG A 310 57.51 44.96 14.69
CA ARG A 310 56.28 45.75 14.65
C ARG A 310 55.37 45.33 13.51
N ALA A 311 55.92 44.97 12.35
CA ALA A 311 55.19 44.34 11.26
C ALA A 311 54.62 42.99 11.69
N ALA A 312 55.42 42.14 12.34
CA ALA A 312 54.98 40.85 12.85
C ALA A 312 53.88 41.00 13.93
N TYR A 313 54.00 41.97 14.84
CA TYR A 313 52.97 42.27 15.82
C TYR A 313 51.67 42.75 15.15
N ASN A 314 51.76 43.62 14.15
CA ASN A 314 50.59 44.13 13.43
C ASN A 314 49.91 43.02 12.62
N ASP A 315 50.66 42.14 11.96
CA ASP A 315 50.12 40.97 11.25
C ASP A 315 49.42 40.01 12.21
N LEU A 316 50.03 39.72 13.36
CA LEU A 316 49.43 38.87 14.39
C LEU A 316 48.14 39.48 14.94
N MET A 317 48.13 40.80 15.18
CA MET A 317 46.95 41.51 15.66
C MET A 317 45.85 41.63 14.59
N LEU A 318 46.20 41.72 13.31
CA LEU A 318 45.25 41.67 12.19
C LEU A 318 44.60 40.29 12.06
N PHE A 319 45.37 39.22 12.27
CA PHE A 319 44.87 37.85 12.32
C PHE A 319 43.93 37.64 13.52
N ILE A 320 44.33 38.04 14.73
CA ILE A 320 43.52 37.90 15.97
C ILE A 320 42.22 38.72 15.90
N ARG A 321 42.25 39.91 15.29
CA ARG A 321 41.07 40.79 15.15
C ARG A 321 40.19 40.44 13.95
N GLY A 322 40.53 39.41 13.18
CA GLY A 322 39.75 38.97 12.01
C GLY A 322 39.77 39.96 10.83
N GLY A 323 40.78 40.82 10.74
CA GLY A 323 40.83 41.93 9.78
C GLY A 323 41.14 41.52 8.33
N ASN A 324 41.66 40.31 8.10
CA ASN A 324 42.00 39.80 6.77
C ASN A 324 41.36 38.43 6.53
N GLN A 325 40.06 38.42 6.24
CA GLN A 325 39.37 37.22 5.75
C GLN A 325 39.97 36.71 4.42
N SER A 326 40.51 37.60 3.57
CA SER A 326 41.11 37.25 2.27
C SER A 326 42.47 36.53 2.40
N ALA A 327 43.36 37.01 3.27
CA ALA A 327 44.66 36.36 3.49
C ALA A 327 44.51 35.00 4.19
N LEU A 328 43.48 34.86 5.03
CA LEU A 328 43.11 33.57 5.60
C LEU A 328 42.65 32.61 4.49
N HIS A 329 41.82 33.04 3.54
CA HIS A 329 41.41 32.21 2.39
C HIS A 329 42.57 31.74 1.52
N ASP A 330 43.55 32.59 1.26
CA ASP A 330 44.74 32.23 0.46
C ASP A 330 45.71 31.31 1.23
N GLN A 331 45.86 31.50 2.55
CA GLN A 331 46.68 30.62 3.40
C GLN A 331 45.98 29.28 3.75
N LEU A 332 44.65 29.24 3.68
CA LEU A 332 43.84 28.02 3.82
C LEU A 332 43.89 27.15 2.56
N GLY A 333 44.57 27.57 1.49
CA GLY A 333 44.73 26.75 0.29
C GLY A 333 43.41 26.34 -0.33
N TYR A 334 42.44 27.28 -0.44
CA TYR A 334 41.29 27.07 -1.29
C TYR A 334 41.78 26.89 -2.74
N SER A 335 42.00 25.64 -3.15
CA SER A 335 41.94 25.28 -4.56
C SER A 335 40.49 25.49 -5.01
N GLU A 336 40.30 25.93 -6.24
CA GLU A 336 38.99 26.10 -6.89
C GLU A 336 38.17 24.78 -6.99
N GLU A 337 38.55 23.69 -6.33
CA GLU A 337 37.89 22.39 -6.40
C GLU A 337 36.64 22.26 -5.50
N ILE A 338 36.31 23.26 -4.67
CA ILE A 338 35.02 23.31 -3.97
C ILE A 338 34.08 24.28 -4.70
N ALA A 339 33.92 24.05 -5.99
CA ALA A 339 32.88 24.67 -6.82
C ALA A 339 32.16 23.63 -7.68
N VAL A 340 31.97 22.39 -7.20
CA VAL A 340 30.96 21.48 -7.75
C VAL A 340 30.42 20.59 -6.63
N GLY A 341 29.10 20.67 -6.40
CA GLY A 341 28.35 19.86 -5.44
C GLY A 341 27.07 20.54 -4.99
#